data_AF-A0A3M8CI11-F1
#
_entry.id   AF-A0A3M8CI11-F1
#
_cell.length_a   1.000
_cell.length_b   1.000
_cell.length_c   1.000
_cell.angle_alpha   90.00
_cell.angle_beta   90.00
_cell.angle_gamma   90.00
#
_symmetry.space_group_name_H-M   'P 1'
#
loop_
_entity.id
_entity.type
_entity.pdbx_description
1 polymer ?
#
loop_
_entity_poly.entity_id
_entity_poly.type
_entity_poly.pdbx_seq_one_letter_code
_entity_poly.pdbx_strand_id
1 'polypeptide(L)' 'MYIDPITKMNISFVAIALMFVCNFMMLFSRKTQNAWLRFVLRTVGFLMLLVIFVLILVVMFV' A
#
# COMPACT_ATOMS: atom_id res chain seq x y z
N MET A 1 -18.10 -3.43 -16.62
CA MET A 1 -17.18 -4.17 -17.51
C MET A 1 -16.49 -5.19 -16.64
N TYR A 2 -16.83 -6.47 -16.81
CA TYR A 2 -16.26 -7.57 -16.03
C TYR A 2 -14.75 -7.55 -16.29
N ILE A 3 -13.94 -7.24 -15.27
CA ILE A 3 -12.49 -7.12 -15.43
C ILE A 3 -11.95 -8.50 -15.84
N ASP A 4 -11.22 -8.56 -16.95
CA ASP A 4 -10.55 -9.77 -17.40
C ASP A 4 -9.66 -10.33 -16.29
N PRO A 5 -9.64 -11.67 -16.09
CA PRO A 5 -8.93 -12.29 -14.96
C PRO A 5 -7.43 -11.95 -14.94
N ILE A 6 -6.83 -11.69 -16.10
CA ILE A 6 -5.43 -11.26 -16.24
C ILE A 6 -5.22 -9.86 -15.62
N THR A 7 -6.16 -8.94 -15.82
CA THR A 7 -6.10 -7.58 -15.27
C THR A 7 -6.26 -7.60 -13.75
N LYS A 8 -7.16 -8.44 -13.20
CA LYS A 8 -7.28 -8.67 -11.75
C LYS A 8 -5.97 -9.19 -11.14
N MET A 9 -5.30 -10.11 -11.84
CA MET A 9 -4.03 -10.67 -11.40
C MET A 9 -2.93 -9.59 -11.35
N ASN A 10 -2.83 -8.74 -12.38
CA ASN A 10 -1.84 -7.67 -12.42
C ASN A 10 -2.07 -6.62 -11.32
N ILE A 11 -3.33 -6.23 -11.07
CA ILE A 11 -3.68 -5.31 -9.98
C ILE A 11 -3.27 -5.90 -8.62
N SER A 12 -3.49 -7.21 -8.42
CA SER A 12 -3.09 -7.91 -7.20
C SER A 12 -1.56 -7.94 -7.04
N PHE A 13 -0.82 -8.17 -8.13
CA PHE A 13 0.64 -8.09 -8.12
C PHE A 13 1.15 -6.69 -7.75
N VAL A 14 0.51 -5.64 -8.30
CA VAL A 14 0.83 -4.25 -7.96
C VAL A 14 0.52 -3.97 -6.48
N ALA A 15 -0.59 -4.48 -5.95
CA ALA A 15 -0.95 -4.34 -4.54
C ALA A 15 0.09 -5.00 -3.61
N ILE A 16 0.61 -6.18 -3.98
CA ILE A 16 1.67 -6.88 -3.23
C ILE A 16 2.97 -6.06 -3.25
N ALA A 17 3.36 -5.52 -4.41
CA ALA A 17 4.54 -4.66 -4.50
C ALA A 17 4.40 -3.39 -3.65
N LEU A 18 3.23 -2.76 -3.64
CA LEU A 18 2.92 -1.61 -2.80
C LEU A 18 2.98 -1.94 -1.30
N MET A 19 2.50 -3.12 -0.88
CA MET A 19 2.65 -3.56 0.52
C MET A 19 4.11 -3.67 0.95
N PHE A 20 4.98 -4.15 0.06
CA PHE A 20 6.41 -4.25 0.33
C PHE A 20 7.05 -2.87 0.51
N VAL A 21 6.70 -1.90 -0.35
CA VAL A 21 7.15 -0.50 -0.22
C VAL A 21 6.67 0.13 1.08
N CYS A 22 5.41 -0.09 1.47
CA CYS A 22 4.89 0.36 2.78
C CYS A 22 5.71 -0.19 3.95
N ASN A 23 6.10 -1.46 3.89
CA ASN A 23 6.89 -2.09 4.95
C ASN A 23 8.29 -1.47 5.03
N PHE A 24 8.92 -1.19 3.89
CA PHE A 24 10.20 -0.50 3.80
C PHE A 24 10.13 0.93 4.37
N MET A 25 9.06 1.67 4.05
CA MET A 25 8.80 3.00 4.62
C MET A 25 8.61 2.96 6.13
N MET A 26 7.91 1.95 6.67
CA MET A 26 7.78 1.77 8.12
C MET A 26 9.11 1.46 8.80
N LEU A 27 9.95 0.62 8.19
CA LEU A 27 11.31 0.37 8.68
C LEU A 27 12.16 1.63 8.71
N PHE A 28 12.09 2.45 7.64
CA PHE A 28 12.80 3.72 7.55
C PHE A 28 12.31 4.74 8.59
N SER A 29 11.00 4.81 8.81
CA SER A 29 10.37 5.64 9.85
C SER A 29 10.87 5.30 11.26
N ARG A 30 11.09 4.02 11.56
CA ARG A 30 11.65 3.57 12.85
C ARG A 30 13.13 3.97 13.01
N LYS A 31 13.90 3.93 11.92
CA LYS A 31 15.33 4.29 11.93
C LYS A 31 15.58 5.79 12.04
N THR A 32 14.60 6.61 11.66
CA THR A 32 14.64 8.07 11.77
C THR A 32 14.48 8.51 13.24
N GLN A 33 15.41 9.35 13.74
CA GLN A 33 15.35 9.94 15.09
C GLN A 33 14.48 11.21 15.14
N ASN A 34 14.21 11.85 14.00
CA ASN A 34 13.37 13.04 13.93
C ASN A 34 11.90 12.69 14.16
N ALA A 35 11.32 13.18 15.27
CA ALA A 35 9.94 12.91 15.67
C ALA A 35 8.90 13.37 14.63
N TRP A 36 9.13 14.55 14.03
CA TRP A 36 8.28 15.09 12.96
C TRP A 36 8.30 14.20 11.71
N LEU A 37 9.49 13.77 11.27
CA LEU A 37 9.64 12.94 10.10
C LEU A 37 9.02 11.55 10.33
N ARG A 38 9.20 10.97 11.53
CA ARG A 38 8.54 9.73 11.94
C ARG A 38 7.01 9.83 11.89
N PHE A 39 6.45 10.95 12.35
CA PHE A 39 5.01 11.20 12.32
C PHE A 39 4.49 11.26 10.88
N VAL A 40 5.12 12.05 10.01
CA VAL A 40 4.75 12.15 8.59
C VAL A 40 4.84 10.78 7.89
N LEU A 41 5.95 10.04 8.08
CA LEU A 41 6.09 8.72 7.46
C LEU A 41 5.03 7.71 7.96
N ARG A 42 4.62 7.79 9.23
CA ARG A 42 3.53 6.94 9.76
C ARG A 42 2.18 7.30 9.13
N THR A 43 1.86 8.58 9.02
CA THR A 43 0.60 9.04 8.42
C THR A 43 0.53 8.68 6.93
N VAL A 44 1.62 8.89 6.19
CA VAL A 44 1.71 8.49 4.77
C VAL A 44 1.64 6.97 4.62
N GLY A 45 2.33 6.22 5.47
CA GLY A 45 2.24 4.75 5.46
C GLY A 45 0.83 4.24 5.73
N PHE A 46 0.10 4.88 6.65
CA PHE A 46 -1.31 4.56 6.92
C PHE A 46 -2.20 4.87 5.71
N LEU A 47 -1.99 6.01 5.06
CA LEU A 47 -2.74 6.40 3.87
C LEU A 47 -2.51 5.40 2.71
N MET A 48 -1.26 4.97 2.49
CA MET A 48 -0.95 3.96 1.48
C MET A 48 -1.61 2.61 1.78
N LEU A 49 -1.64 2.18 3.05
CA LEU A 49 -2.35 0.95 3.44
C LEU A 49 -3.86 1.04 3.13
N LEU A 50 -4.45 2.23 3.31
CA LEU A 50 -5.86 2.47 2.97
C LEU A 50 -6.09 2.37 1.45
N VAL A 51 -5.18 2.91 0.64
CA VAL A 51 -5.24 2.78 -0.83
C VAL A 51 -5.11 1.32 -1.28
N ILE A 52 -4.18 0.57 -0.69
CA ILE A 52 -4.02 -0.87 -0.96
C ILE A 52 -5.28 -1.63 -0.60
N PHE A 53 -5.91 -1.29 0.54
CA PHE A 53 -7.18 -1.91 0.95
C PHE A 53 -8.30 -1.67 -0.07
N VAL A 54 -8.45 -0.44 -0.57
CA VAL A 54 -9.43 -0.15 -1.62
C VAL A 54 -9.12 -0.91 -2.92
N LEU A 55 -7.85 -1.00 -3.32
CA LEU A 55 -7.43 -1.79 -4.49
C LEU A 55 -7.83 -3.27 -4.36
N ILE A 56 -7.64 -3.86 -3.18
CA ILE A 56 -8.05 -5.25 -2.91
C ILE A 56 -9.57 -5.39 -2.98
N LEU A 57 -10.33 -4.45 -2.42
CA LEU A 57 -11.79 -4.45 -2.50
C LEU A 57 -12.26 -4.34 -3.96
N VAL A 58 -11.63 -3.50 -4.77
CA VAL A 58 -11.96 -3.38 -6.20
C VAL A 58 -11.75 -4.72 -6.89
N VAL A 59 -10.62 -5.40 -6.68
CA VAL A 59 -10.37 -6.72 -7.29
C VAL A 59 -11.37 -7.79 -6.81
N MET A 60 -11.76 -7.73 -5.53
CA MET A 60 -12.64 -8.72 -4.89
C MET A 60 -14.10 -8.56 -5.34
N PHE A 61 -14.58 -7.33 -5.47
CA PHE A 61 -16.00 -7.02 -5.73
C PHE A 61 -16.31 -6.61 -7.19
N VAL A 62 -15.30 -6.21 -7.98
CA VAL A 62 -15.42 -5.86 -9.42
C VAL A 62 -14.61 -6.86 -10.22
#